data_AF-A0A7S3M9A4-F1
#
_entry.id   AF-A0A7S3M9A4-F1
#
_cell.length_a   1.000
_cell.length_b   1.000
_cell.length_c   1.000
_cell.angle_alpha   90.00
_cell.angle_beta   90.00
_cell.angle_gamma   90.00
#
_symmetry.space_group_name_H-M   'P 1'
#
loop_
_entity.id
_entity.type
_entity.pdbx_description
1 polymer ?
#
loop_
_entity_poly.entity_id
_entity_poly.type
_entity_poly.pdbx_seq_one_letter_code
_entity_poly.pdbx_strand_id
1 'polypeptide(L)'
;PAPVKLNATGKFAVADLASLKIDHVAVVPADKKREKTRANKESGDRIKKSGELIGGVFDASKSPAIQAERIEVFERYLAKYNEELAQKKDQPIKVSLPDGSVREGIAFKTSPYDIAKAISQGLADSVIVAPGAYTNKLE
;
A
#
# COMPACT_ATOMS: atom_id res chain seq x y z
N PRO A 1 -22.69 19.05 -0.19
CA PRO A 1 -21.23 19.20 -0.41
C PRO A 1 -21.00 20.03 -1.69
N ALA A 2 -20.28 21.15 -1.59
CA ALA A 2 -20.06 22.03 -2.74
C ALA A 2 -19.20 21.33 -3.82
N PRO A 3 -19.40 21.63 -5.12
CA PRO A 3 -18.58 21.04 -6.18
C PRO A 3 -17.12 21.52 -6.07
N VAL A 4 -16.18 20.57 -6.12
CA VAL A 4 -14.74 20.85 -6.07
C VAL A 4 -14.34 21.58 -7.34
N LYS A 5 -13.76 22.78 -7.19
CA LYS A 5 -13.26 23.56 -8.32
C LYS A 5 -11.97 22.91 -8.84
N LEU A 6 -11.95 22.56 -10.13
CA LEU A 6 -10.80 22.03 -10.84
C LEU A 6 -10.17 23.15 -11.66
N ASN A 7 -8.88 23.41 -11.44
CA ASN A 7 -8.13 24.37 -12.24
C ASN A 7 -7.36 23.60 -13.32
N ALA A 8 -7.62 23.92 -14.58
CA ALA A 8 -6.92 23.30 -15.70
C ALA A 8 -5.56 23.99 -15.93
N THR A 9 -4.49 23.22 -15.82
CA THR A 9 -3.19 23.60 -16.40
C THR A 9 -2.91 22.69 -17.58
N GLY A 10 -2.19 23.17 -18.60
CA GLY A 10 -2.20 22.62 -19.96
C GLY A 10 -1.84 21.13 -20.16
N LYS A 11 -1.55 20.37 -19.11
CA LYS A 11 -1.35 18.91 -19.17
C LYS A 11 -2.16 18.10 -18.16
N PHE A 12 -2.66 18.71 -17.07
CA PHE A 12 -3.45 18.02 -16.04
C PHE A 12 -4.40 18.99 -15.30
N ALA A 13 -5.52 18.48 -14.80
CA ALA A 13 -6.40 19.22 -13.90
C ALA A 13 -5.97 19.00 -12.44
N VAL A 14 -5.84 20.09 -11.67
CA VAL A 14 -5.52 20.03 -10.24
C VAL A 14 -6.76 20.45 -9.45
N ALA A 15 -7.15 19.63 -8.47
CA ALA A 15 -8.25 19.94 -7.55
C ALA A 15 -7.83 20.98 -6.52
N ASP A 16 -8.63 22.03 -6.35
CA ASP A 16 -8.35 23.09 -5.39
C ASP A 16 -8.79 22.69 -3.97
N LEU A 17 -7.87 22.05 -3.24
CA LEU A 17 -8.09 21.51 -1.89
C LEU A 17 -8.42 22.58 -0.84
N ALA A 18 -8.12 23.85 -1.09
CA ALA A 18 -8.39 24.94 -0.14
C ALA A 18 -9.90 25.19 0.07
N SER A 19 -10.74 24.73 -0.85
CA SER A 19 -12.19 24.92 -0.82
C SER A 19 -12.97 23.78 -0.13
N LEU A 20 -12.29 22.69 0.23
CA LEU A 20 -12.88 21.57 0.97
C LEU A 20 -12.82 21.84 2.47
N LYS A 21 -13.98 22.10 3.08
CA LYS A 21 -14.12 22.06 4.54
C LYS A 21 -14.08 20.59 4.97
N ILE A 22 -12.97 20.19 5.59
CA ILE A 22 -12.77 18.85 6.13
C ILE A 22 -13.08 18.92 7.63
N ASP A 23 -14.25 18.42 8.03
CA ASP A 23 -14.80 18.61 9.37
C ASP A 23 -14.05 17.84 10.49
N HIS A 24 -13.03 17.04 10.16
CA HIS A 24 -12.25 16.23 11.13
C HIS A 24 -10.76 16.60 11.23
N VAL A 25 -10.35 17.73 10.65
CA VAL A 25 -9.01 18.29 10.85
C VAL A 25 -9.15 19.61 11.59
N ALA A 26 -8.63 19.69 12.81
CA ALA A 26 -8.59 20.94 13.57
C ALA A 26 -7.86 22.01 12.75
N VAL A 27 -8.62 22.99 12.24
CA VAL A 27 -8.08 24.17 11.58
C VAL A 27 -7.50 25.07 12.67
N VAL A 28 -6.19 25.03 12.83
CA VAL A 28 -5.47 25.99 13.68
C VAL A 28 -5.53 27.36 12.98
N PRO A 29 -6.02 28.43 13.64
CA PRO A 29 -6.13 29.75 13.03
C PRO A 29 -4.75 30.29 12.65
N ALA A 30 -4.64 30.77 11.41
CA ALA A 30 -3.43 31.30 10.82
C ALA A 30 -3.19 32.75 11.28
N ASP A 31 -2.73 32.94 12.51
CA ASP A 31 -2.17 34.21 12.96
C ASP A 31 -0.75 34.01 13.48
N LYS A 32 0.21 34.19 12.57
CA LYS A 32 1.54 34.77 12.82
C LYS A 32 2.29 34.90 11.48
N LYS A 33 2.68 36.14 11.17
CA LYS A 33 3.56 36.49 10.04
C LYS A 33 4.80 35.59 10.08
N ARG A 34 4.97 34.75 9.06
CA ARG A 34 6.07 33.78 8.97
C ARG A 34 7.41 34.53 8.87
N GLU A 35 8.13 34.64 9.98
CA GLU A 35 9.51 35.13 9.96
C GLU A 35 10.34 34.18 9.10
N LYS A 36 10.89 34.71 7.98
CA LYS A 36 11.80 33.98 7.09
C LYS A 36 13.22 33.98 7.64
N THR A 37 13.39 33.72 8.93
CA THR A 37 14.67 33.32 9.50
C THR A 37 14.72 31.81 9.45
N ARG A 38 15.63 31.24 8.66
CA ARG A 38 15.88 29.79 8.68
C ARG A 38 16.22 29.42 10.13
N ALA A 39 15.34 28.68 10.79
CA ALA A 39 15.60 28.13 12.10
C ALA A 39 16.67 27.03 11.96
N ASN A 40 17.94 27.42 11.95
CA ASN A 40 19.08 26.50 11.96
C ASN A 40 19.33 25.89 13.35
N LYS A 41 18.40 26.09 14.29
CA LYS A 41 18.49 25.56 15.64
C LYS A 41 17.50 24.39 15.73
N GLU A 42 18.04 23.19 15.57
CA GLU A 42 17.36 21.95 15.91
C GLU A 42 16.80 22.03 17.35
N SER A 43 15.49 21.83 17.49
CA SER A 43 14.78 21.89 18.77
C SER A 43 14.38 20.50 19.27
N GLY A 44 15.18 19.49 18.96
CA GLY A 44 14.96 18.10 19.39
C GLY A 44 16.14 17.60 20.21
N ASP A 45 15.90 16.60 21.06
CA ASP A 45 16.98 15.94 21.79
C ASP A 45 17.99 15.35 20.80
N ARG A 46 19.23 15.84 20.86
CA ARG A 46 20.34 15.26 20.10
C ARG A 46 20.63 13.88 20.69
N ILE A 47 20.73 12.88 19.81
CA ILE A 47 21.28 11.58 20.18
C ILE A 47 22.67 11.84 20.78
N LYS A 48 22.83 11.54 22.08
CA LYS A 48 24.12 11.69 22.77
C LYS A 48 25.13 10.84 22.01
N LYS A 49 26.32 11.38 21.71
CA LYS A 49 27.45 10.63 21.14
C LYS A 49 27.98 9.62 22.18
N SER A 50 27.19 8.63 22.58
CA SER A 50 27.60 7.61 23.54
C SER A 50 28.43 6.49 22.90
N GLY A 51 28.75 6.55 21.60
CA GLY A 51 29.53 5.51 20.91
C GLY A 51 28.81 4.18 20.77
N GLU A 52 27.65 4.01 21.42
CA GLU A 52 26.73 2.91 21.25
C GLU A 52 25.94 3.08 19.97
N LEU A 53 25.94 2.03 19.14
CA LEU A 53 25.13 1.97 17.93
C LEU A 53 23.65 2.06 18.33
N ILE A 54 22.90 2.88 17.59
CA ILE A 54 21.44 2.94 17.70
C ILE A 54 20.91 1.51 17.44
N GLY A 55 20.35 0.87 18.46
CA GLY A 55 19.88 -0.53 18.39
C GLY A 55 20.58 -1.52 19.32
N GLY A 56 21.59 -1.09 20.09
CA GLY A 56 22.27 -1.96 21.06
C GLY A 56 23.19 -3.01 20.41
N VAL A 57 23.59 -4.01 21.18
CA VAL A 57 24.45 -5.12 20.71
C VAL A 57 23.62 -6.05 19.82
N PHE A 58 24.02 -6.20 18.55
CA PHE A 58 23.39 -7.12 17.60
C PHE A 58 24.00 -8.52 17.74
N ASP A 59 23.29 -9.41 18.43
CA ASP A 59 23.64 -10.82 18.48
C ASP A 59 22.85 -11.60 17.42
N ALA A 60 23.56 -12.18 16.45
CA ALA A 60 23.00 -13.04 15.42
C ALA A 60 22.59 -14.41 15.99
N SER A 61 21.56 -14.44 16.82
CA SER A 61 20.95 -15.67 17.31
C SER A 61 20.08 -16.31 16.22
N LYS A 62 20.07 -17.65 16.16
CA LYS A 62 19.33 -18.43 15.15
C LYS A 62 17.79 -18.29 15.26
N SER A 63 17.29 -17.85 16.42
CA SER A 63 15.86 -17.68 16.70
C SER A 63 15.66 -16.53 17.69
N PRO A 64 15.63 -15.28 17.23
CA PRO A 64 15.40 -14.14 18.10
C PRO A 64 13.95 -14.17 18.62
N ALA A 65 13.74 -13.82 19.89
CA ALA A 65 12.40 -13.80 20.51
C ALA A 65 11.37 -12.96 19.72
N ILE A 66 11.82 -11.89 19.07
CA ILE A 66 11.01 -11.00 18.21
C ILE A 66 10.39 -11.75 17.02
N GLN A 67 10.98 -12.86 16.57
CA GLN A 67 10.45 -13.65 15.46
C GLN A 67 9.12 -14.30 15.83
N ALA A 68 9.00 -14.85 17.05
CA ALA A 68 7.77 -15.45 17.53
C ALA A 68 6.65 -14.40 17.62
N GLU A 69 6.94 -13.25 18.24
CA GLU A 69 5.98 -12.14 18.33
C GLU A 69 5.47 -11.69 16.96
N ARG A 70 6.36 -11.59 15.96
CA ARG A 70 5.98 -11.22 14.59
C ARG A 70 5.11 -12.27 13.91
N ILE A 71 5.38 -13.55 14.15
CA ILE A 71 4.57 -14.65 13.61
C ILE A 71 3.17 -14.61 14.22
N GLU A 72 3.04 -14.44 15.53
CA GLU A 72 1.74 -14.33 16.21
C GLU A 72 0.90 -13.17 15.67
N VAL A 73 1.53 -12.01 15.44
CA VAL A 73 0.87 -10.85 14.82
C VAL A 73 0.45 -11.18 13.39
N PHE A 74 1.33 -11.78 12.59
CA PHE A 74 1.04 -12.17 11.22
C PHE A 74 -0.14 -13.16 11.14
N GLU A 75 -0.12 -14.21 11.94
CA GLU A 75 -1.18 -15.23 12.00
C GLU A 75 -2.53 -14.63 12.38
N ARG A 76 -2.55 -13.68 13.34
CA ARG A 76 -3.77 -12.96 13.72
C ARG A 76 -4.39 -12.20 12.54
N TYR A 77 -3.58 -11.52 11.73
CA TYR A 77 -4.08 -10.79 10.56
C TYR A 77 -4.41 -11.72 9.40
N LEU A 78 -3.64 -12.78 9.21
CA LEU A 78 -3.92 -13.80 8.19
C LEU A 78 -5.26 -14.49 8.45
N ALA A 79 -5.57 -14.82 9.71
CA ALA A 79 -6.86 -15.39 10.10
C ALA A 79 -8.03 -14.47 9.72
N LYS A 80 -7.95 -13.18 10.09
CA LYS A 80 -8.97 -12.17 9.72
C LYS A 80 -9.12 -12.05 8.20
N TYR A 81 -8.00 -12.00 7.48
CA TYR A 81 -8.03 -11.93 6.02
C TYR A 81 -8.69 -13.16 5.38
N ASN A 82 -8.40 -14.35 5.89
CA ASN A 82 -9.02 -15.59 5.40
C ASN A 82 -10.52 -15.64 5.70
N GLU A 83 -10.96 -15.13 6.85
CA GLU A 83 -12.39 -14.98 7.17
C GLU A 83 -13.07 -14.01 6.20
N GLU A 84 -12.46 -12.85 5.91
CA GLU A 84 -12.95 -11.89 4.92
C GLU A 84 -13.02 -12.51 3.53
N LEU A 85 -12.00 -13.27 3.12
CA LEU A 85 -11.99 -13.99 1.85
C LEU A 85 -13.11 -15.04 1.76
N ALA A 86 -13.39 -15.76 2.84
CA ALA A 86 -14.46 -16.75 2.88
C ALA A 86 -15.85 -16.12 2.81
N GLN A 87 -16.01 -14.88 3.27
CA GLN A 87 -17.26 -14.12 3.15
C GLN A 87 -17.48 -13.54 1.75
N LYS A 88 -16.41 -13.31 0.98
CA LYS A 88 -16.53 -12.81 -0.39
C LYS A 88 -17.12 -13.87 -1.30
N LYS A 89 -18.05 -13.45 -2.16
CA LYS A 89 -18.68 -14.34 -3.13
C LYS A 89 -17.68 -14.72 -4.23
N ASP A 90 -17.73 -15.99 -4.62
CA ASP A 90 -17.01 -16.51 -5.78
C ASP A 90 -17.59 -15.89 -7.06
N GLN A 91 -17.02 -14.76 -7.48
CA GLN A 91 -17.41 -14.08 -8.72
C GLN A 91 -16.50 -14.56 -9.86
N PRO A 92 -17.06 -15.12 -10.95
CA PRO A 92 -16.26 -15.51 -12.09
C PRO A 92 -15.68 -14.28 -12.79
N ILE A 93 -14.39 -14.33 -13.11
CA ILE A 93 -13.66 -13.26 -13.80
C ILE A 93 -13.10 -13.77 -15.12
N LYS A 94 -12.97 -12.85 -16.08
CA LYS A 94 -12.34 -13.09 -17.37
C LYS A 94 -11.06 -12.29 -17.44
N VAL A 95 -9.93 -12.97 -17.59
CA VAL A 95 -8.61 -12.35 -17.73
C VAL A 95 -8.21 -12.40 -19.20
N SER A 96 -8.06 -11.22 -19.81
CA SER A 96 -7.56 -11.08 -21.17
C SER A 96 -6.04 -11.00 -21.17
N LEU A 97 -5.39 -11.88 -21.92
CA LEU A 97 -3.95 -11.88 -22.16
C LEU A 97 -3.58 -10.94 -23.33
N PRO A 98 -2.33 -10.46 -23.41
CA PRO A 98 -1.88 -9.61 -24.51
C PRO A 98 -2.05 -10.28 -25.89
N ASP A 99 -2.03 -11.61 -25.93
CA ASP A 99 -2.23 -12.41 -27.14
C ASP A 99 -3.70 -12.45 -27.60
N GLY A 100 -4.60 -11.73 -26.93
CA GLY A 100 -6.04 -11.69 -27.21
C GLY A 100 -6.82 -12.89 -26.67
N SER A 101 -6.14 -13.89 -26.11
CA SER A 101 -6.80 -15.03 -25.48
C SER A 101 -7.44 -14.63 -24.15
N VAL A 102 -8.59 -15.22 -23.84
CA VAL A 102 -9.34 -14.99 -22.60
C VAL A 102 -9.30 -16.25 -21.77
N ARG A 103 -8.90 -16.13 -20.51
CA ARG A 103 -8.90 -17.22 -19.52
C ARG A 103 -9.92 -16.91 -18.44
N GLU A 104 -10.66 -17.95 -18.04
CA GLU A 104 -11.63 -17.86 -16.95
C GLU A 104 -10.94 -18.12 -15.62
N GLY A 105 -11.35 -17.37 -14.60
CA GLY A 105 -10.87 -17.53 -13.23
C GLY A 105 -11.96 -17.14 -12.23
N ILE A 106 -11.65 -17.23 -10.95
CA ILE A 106 -12.53 -16.84 -9.86
C ILE A 106 -11.85 -15.71 -9.09
N ALA A 107 -12.59 -14.62 -8.86
CA ALA A 107 -12.13 -13.48 -8.07
C ALA A 107 -11.65 -13.96 -6.70
N PHE A 108 -10.55 -13.38 -6.21
CA PHE A 108 -9.94 -13.69 -4.91
C PHE A 108 -9.39 -15.11 -4.73
N LYS A 109 -9.46 -15.98 -5.76
CA LYS A 109 -8.92 -17.34 -5.72
C LYS A 109 -7.86 -17.58 -6.79
N THR A 110 -8.08 -17.09 -8.01
CA THR A 110 -7.14 -17.29 -9.12
C THR A 110 -6.00 -16.28 -9.04
N SER A 111 -4.77 -16.78 -9.02
CA SER A 111 -3.55 -15.97 -9.10
C SER A 111 -3.04 -15.85 -10.55
N PRO A 112 -2.23 -14.83 -10.87
CA PRO A 112 -1.55 -14.77 -12.16
C PRO A 112 -0.68 -16.00 -12.46
N TYR A 113 -0.13 -16.63 -11.43
CA TYR A 113 0.63 -17.87 -11.55
C TYR A 113 -0.26 -19.02 -12.04
N ASP A 114 -1.49 -19.15 -11.54
CA ASP A 114 -2.42 -20.19 -11.98
C ASP A 114 -2.77 -20.06 -13.46
N ILE A 115 -2.90 -18.81 -13.95
CA ILE A 115 -3.15 -18.51 -15.36
C ILE A 115 -1.94 -18.90 -16.21
N ALA A 116 -0.73 -18.57 -15.77
CA ALA A 116 0.50 -18.95 -16.46
C ALA A 116 0.68 -20.48 -16.49
N LYS A 117 0.37 -21.16 -15.38
CA LYS A 117 0.41 -22.63 -15.27
C LYS A 117 -0.57 -23.30 -16.23
N ALA A 118 -1.75 -22.70 -16.45
CA ALA A 118 -2.72 -23.16 -17.45
C ALA A 118 -2.26 -22.98 -18.91
N ILE A 119 -1.17 -22.26 -19.16
CA ILE A 119 -0.49 -22.18 -20.46
C ILE A 119 0.61 -23.23 -20.51
N SER A 120 1.58 -23.15 -19.59
CA SER A 120 2.60 -24.18 -19.40
C SER A 120 3.33 -23.99 -18.07
N GLN A 121 3.78 -25.09 -17.47
CA GLN A 121 4.54 -25.05 -16.22
C GLN A 121 5.87 -24.29 -16.39
N GLY A 122 6.59 -24.51 -17.50
CA GLY A 122 7.86 -23.84 -17.77
C GLY A 122 7.72 -22.32 -17.88
N LEU A 123 6.62 -21.83 -18.49
CA LEU A 123 6.34 -20.39 -18.52
C LEU A 123 6.09 -19.88 -17.09
N ALA A 124 5.23 -20.55 -16.33
CA ALA A 124 4.85 -20.13 -14.97
C ALA A 124 6.07 -20.01 -14.04
N ASP A 125 7.02 -20.94 -14.14
CA ASP A 125 8.21 -20.95 -13.29
C ASP A 125 9.31 -19.97 -13.77
N SER A 126 9.29 -19.57 -15.04
CA SER A 126 10.25 -18.60 -15.60
C SER A 126 9.86 -17.13 -15.39
N VAL A 127 8.58 -16.84 -15.14
CA VAL A 127 8.04 -15.48 -15.05
C VAL A 127 8.04 -14.98 -13.61
N ILE A 128 8.64 -13.80 -13.39
CA ILE A 128 8.78 -13.18 -12.06
C ILE A 128 7.67 -12.15 -11.78
N VAL A 129 7.21 -11.44 -12.82
CA VAL A 129 6.27 -10.32 -12.68
C VAL A 129 5.16 -10.46 -13.72
N ALA A 130 3.91 -10.27 -13.28
CA ALA A 130 2.75 -10.17 -14.15
C ALA A 130 2.18 -8.74 -14.09
N PRO A 131 2.41 -7.89 -15.12
CA PRO A 131 1.75 -6.60 -15.21
C PRO A 131 0.27 -6.79 -15.56
N GLY A 132 -0.61 -6.15 -14.80
CA GLY A 132 -2.05 -6.26 -14.99
C GLY A 132 -2.75 -4.91 -14.79
N ALA A 133 -3.82 -4.70 -15.55
CA ALA A 133 -4.75 -3.60 -15.36
C ALA A 133 -6.14 -4.17 -15.07
N TYR A 134 -6.85 -3.57 -14.11
CA TYR A 134 -8.22 -3.96 -13.78
C TYR A 134 -9.18 -3.14 -14.63
N THR A 135 -10.10 -3.83 -15.31
CA THR A 135 -11.11 -3.19 -16.16
C THR A 135 -12.36 -2.80 -15.37
N ASN A 136 -12.76 -3.63 -14.40
CA ASN A 136 -13.91 -3.41 -13.54
C ASN A 136 -13.53 -3.59 -12.08
N LYS A 137 -14.15 -2.80 -11.21
CA LYS A 137 -14.07 -2.97 -9.76
C LYS A 137 -15.17 -3.95 -9.33
N LEU A 138 -14.78 -5.00 -8.62
CA LEU A 138 -15.73 -5.91 -7.97
C LEU A 138 -16.07 -5.34 -6.60
N GLU A 139 -17.36 -5.34 -6.26
CA GLU A 139 -17.87 -4.96 -4.93
C GLU A 139 -17.84 -6.13 -3.96
#